data_AF-A0AAC9XKP7-F1
#
_entry.id   AF-A0AAC9XKP7-F1
#
_cell.length_a   1.000
_cell.length_b   1.000
_cell.length_c   1.000
_cell.angle_alpha   90.00
_cell.angle_beta   90.00
_cell.angle_gamma   90.00
#
_symmetry.space_group_name_H-M   'P 1'
#
loop_
_entity.id
_entity.type
_entity.pdbx_description
1 polymer ?
#
loop_
_entity_poly.entity_id
_entity_poly.type
_entity_poly.pdbx_seq_one_letter_code
_entity_poly.pdbx_strand_id
1 'polypeptide(L)'
;MKIVIYNNNKIKKIISVKENAENTINLLEKQGLINAVDNYKIFENIKDMSVKDIRAINDDGTVMSLEEQIKNKILVLEKDEEIRNGVKYKLNKNYEEDLIKLVELGLEKLDERQKIVINDDGRKYISSKSYEELFKESLITAEEYNNYIISQRQGEYSQNLDGVRAELVDSVLNNLASQGLLTEEQKAQLESLQTKREEIKTEYPKQS
;
A
#
# COMPACT_ATOMS: atom_id res chain seq x y z
N MET A 1 26.90 -33.47 -25.66
CA MET A 1 25.58 -33.15 -25.09
C MET A 1 25.67 -33.01 -23.57
N LYS A 2 24.76 -32.29 -22.94
CA LYS A 2 24.64 -32.19 -21.48
C LYS A 2 23.22 -32.50 -21.03
N ILE A 3 23.08 -33.21 -19.92
CA ILE A 3 21.81 -33.57 -19.30
C ILE A 3 21.71 -32.78 -17.99
N VAL A 4 20.64 -32.02 -17.83
CA VAL A 4 20.34 -31.29 -16.59
C VAL A 4 19.18 -31.97 -15.90
N ILE A 5 19.41 -32.41 -14.66
CA ILE A 5 18.42 -33.05 -13.79
C ILE A 5 17.98 -32.04 -12.75
N TYR A 6 16.67 -31.84 -12.59
CA TYR A 6 16.10 -30.82 -11.72
C TYR A 6 14.81 -31.29 -11.03
N ASN A 7 14.54 -30.72 -9.86
CA ASN A 7 13.34 -30.99 -9.07
C ASN A 7 12.90 -29.69 -8.39
N ASN A 8 11.61 -29.36 -8.41
CA ASN A 8 11.07 -28.12 -7.85
C ASN A 8 11.88 -26.88 -8.27
N ASN A 9 12.21 -26.79 -9.57
CA ASN A 9 13.00 -25.70 -10.16
C ASN A 9 14.41 -25.51 -9.58
N LYS A 10 14.97 -26.52 -8.91
CA LYS A 10 16.37 -26.55 -8.45
C LYS A 10 17.17 -27.62 -9.20
N ILE A 11 18.36 -27.27 -9.66
CA ILE A 11 19.28 -28.23 -10.29
C ILE A 11 19.76 -29.21 -9.23
N LYS A 12 19.54 -30.49 -9.49
CA LYS A 12 20.11 -31.59 -8.70
C LYS A 12 21.49 -31.96 -9.22
N LYS A 13 21.63 -32.08 -10.55
CA LYS A 13 22.88 -32.54 -11.18
C LYS A 13 22.96 -32.16 -12.66
N ILE A 14 24.18 -31.93 -13.15
CA ILE A 14 24.48 -31.71 -14.57
C ILE A 14 25.48 -32.78 -15.01
N ILE A 15 25.22 -33.45 -16.13
CA ILE A 15 26.04 -34.57 -16.62
C ILE A 15 26.41 -34.32 -18.07
N SER A 16 27.70 -34.36 -18.37
CA SER A 16 28.21 -34.28 -19.74
C SER A 16 28.26 -35.67 -20.36
N VAL A 17 27.60 -35.85 -21.50
CA VAL A 17 27.55 -37.12 -22.23
C VAL A 17 27.98 -36.93 -23.67
N LYS A 18 28.73 -37.92 -24.18
CA LYS A 18 29.28 -37.86 -25.54
C LYS A 18 28.25 -38.25 -26.59
N GLU A 19 27.56 -39.39 -26.47
CA GLU A 19 26.86 -39.95 -27.65
C GLU A 19 25.47 -40.59 -27.42
N ASN A 20 24.94 -40.72 -26.18
CA ASN A 20 23.55 -41.18 -26.00
C ASN A 20 22.92 -40.74 -24.66
N ALA A 21 21.97 -39.82 -24.71
CA ALA A 21 21.34 -39.26 -23.52
C ALA A 21 20.31 -40.20 -22.86
N GLU A 22 19.50 -40.91 -23.65
CA GLU A 22 18.48 -41.85 -23.13
C GLU A 22 19.10 -43.02 -22.38
N ASN A 23 20.17 -43.61 -22.92
CA ASN A 23 20.90 -44.67 -22.23
C ASN A 23 21.52 -44.20 -20.92
N THR A 24 21.97 -42.94 -20.87
CA THR A 24 22.52 -42.35 -19.65
C THR A 24 21.43 -42.11 -18.61
N ILE A 25 20.26 -41.60 -19.00
CA ILE A 25 19.11 -41.43 -18.07
C ILE A 25 18.68 -42.79 -17.51
N ASN A 26 18.46 -43.79 -18.37
CA ASN A 26 18.07 -45.13 -17.95
C ASN A 26 19.09 -45.76 -16.99
N LEU A 27 20.38 -45.50 -17.18
CA LEU A 27 21.43 -45.96 -16.27
C LEU A 27 21.35 -45.24 -14.90
N LEU A 28 21.12 -43.94 -14.90
CA LEU A 28 21.05 -43.14 -13.68
C LEU A 28 19.81 -43.43 -12.84
N GLU A 29 18.69 -43.75 -13.48
CA GLU A 29 17.48 -44.26 -12.82
C GLU A 29 17.73 -45.62 -12.18
N LYS A 30 18.34 -46.56 -12.93
CA LYS A 30 18.71 -47.89 -12.39
C LYS A 30 19.70 -47.81 -11.22
N GLN A 31 20.54 -46.79 -11.19
CA GLN A 31 21.49 -46.52 -10.10
C GLN A 31 20.87 -45.74 -8.92
N GLY A 32 19.59 -45.36 -8.99
CA GLY A 32 18.92 -44.58 -7.95
C GLY A 32 19.43 -43.15 -7.79
N LEU A 33 20.10 -42.60 -8.81
CA LEU A 33 20.66 -41.24 -8.80
C LEU A 33 19.61 -40.20 -9.25
N ILE A 34 18.62 -40.64 -10.02
CA ILE A 34 17.45 -39.89 -10.46
C ILE A 34 16.21 -40.63 -9.96
N ASN A 35 15.27 -39.90 -9.37
CA ASN A 35 14.01 -40.45 -8.86
C ASN A 35 12.87 -40.15 -9.85
N ALA A 36 11.75 -40.86 -9.74
CA ALA A 36 10.57 -40.66 -10.59
C ALA A 36 9.95 -39.24 -10.51
N VAL A 37 10.29 -38.47 -9.48
CA VAL A 37 9.87 -37.07 -9.30
C VAL A 37 10.84 -36.06 -9.91
N ASP A 38 12.02 -36.51 -10.37
CA ASP A 38 13.02 -35.65 -10.98
C ASP A 38 12.72 -35.51 -12.48
N ASN A 39 12.84 -34.28 -12.99
CA ASN A 39 12.71 -33.98 -14.41
C ASN A 39 14.11 -33.83 -15.04
N TYR A 40 14.21 -34.04 -16.36
CA TYR A 40 15.45 -33.83 -17.08
C TYR A 40 15.26 -33.11 -18.42
N LYS A 41 16.30 -32.38 -18.86
CA LYS A 41 16.37 -31.77 -20.19
C LYS A 41 17.75 -32.01 -20.81
N ILE A 42 17.78 -32.31 -22.11
CA ILE A 42 18.99 -32.58 -22.87
C ILE A 42 19.35 -31.34 -23.68
N PHE A 43 20.64 -30.98 -23.68
CA PHE A 43 21.18 -29.86 -24.43
C PHE A 43 22.30 -30.35 -25.35
N GLU A 44 22.11 -30.21 -26.66
CA GLU A 44 23.05 -30.76 -27.64
C GLU A 44 24.29 -29.89 -27.85
N ASN A 45 24.15 -28.56 -27.80
CA ASN A 45 25.22 -27.60 -28.05
C ASN A 45 25.26 -26.48 -27.00
N ILE A 46 26.12 -26.61 -25.99
CA ILE A 46 26.43 -25.49 -25.06
C ILE A 46 27.95 -25.32 -24.99
N LYS A 47 28.44 -24.15 -25.43
CA LYS A 47 29.87 -23.80 -25.46
C LYS A 47 30.44 -23.43 -24.08
N ASP A 48 29.61 -23.02 -23.13
CA ASP A 48 30.05 -22.71 -21.78
C ASP A 48 28.89 -22.83 -20.77
N MET A 49 29.08 -23.55 -19.68
CA MET A 49 28.15 -23.61 -18.54
C MET A 49 28.84 -23.20 -17.24
N SER A 50 29.93 -22.43 -17.31
CA SER A 50 30.51 -21.75 -16.14
C SER A 50 29.52 -20.77 -15.50
N VAL A 51 28.47 -20.39 -16.23
CA VAL A 51 27.32 -19.65 -15.73
C VAL A 51 26.46 -20.58 -14.88
N LYS A 52 26.40 -20.32 -13.58
CA LYS A 52 25.55 -21.03 -12.60
C LYS A 52 24.04 -20.87 -12.86
N ASP A 53 23.65 -20.06 -13.83
CA ASP A 53 22.27 -19.74 -14.17
C ASP A 53 21.79 -20.54 -15.38
N ILE A 54 20.74 -21.33 -15.19
CA ILE A 54 19.98 -21.97 -16.27
C ILE A 54 19.30 -20.83 -17.05
N ARG A 55 19.91 -20.35 -18.13
CA ARG A 55 19.12 -19.63 -19.13
C ARG A 55 18.46 -20.68 -20.01
N ALA A 56 17.14 -20.77 -19.96
CA ALA A 56 16.42 -21.67 -20.86
C ALA A 56 16.67 -21.25 -22.31
N ILE A 57 16.74 -22.22 -23.21
CA ILE A 57 17.05 -22.01 -24.64
C ILE A 57 15.81 -22.41 -25.43
N ASN A 58 15.41 -21.56 -26.38
CA ASN A 58 14.35 -21.79 -27.35
C ASN A 58 14.74 -22.93 -28.31
N ASP A 59 13.75 -23.52 -28.99
CA ASP A 59 14.00 -24.63 -29.91
C ASP A 59 14.90 -24.23 -31.10
N ASP A 60 14.97 -22.93 -31.41
CA ASP A 60 15.85 -22.33 -32.43
C ASP A 60 17.28 -22.05 -31.94
N GLY A 61 17.60 -22.37 -30.67
CA GLY A 61 18.92 -22.15 -30.07
C GLY A 61 19.13 -20.75 -29.48
N THR A 62 18.15 -19.85 -29.53
CA THR A 62 18.21 -18.54 -28.87
C THR A 62 17.96 -18.63 -27.37
N VAL A 63 18.44 -17.66 -26.61
CA VAL A 63 18.28 -17.64 -25.14
C VAL A 63 16.92 -17.03 -24.77
N MET A 64 16.11 -17.76 -24.01
CA MET A 64 14.82 -17.29 -23.51
C MET A 64 14.99 -16.14 -22.51
N SER A 65 14.14 -15.11 -22.62
CA SER A 65 14.05 -14.04 -21.61
C SER A 65 13.49 -14.59 -20.27
N LEU A 66 13.60 -13.81 -19.18
CA LEU A 66 13.01 -14.22 -17.89
C LEU A 66 11.47 -14.30 -17.98
N GLU A 67 10.87 -13.40 -18.74
CA GLU A 67 9.43 -13.37 -19.00
C GLU A 67 8.97 -14.60 -19.77
N GLU A 68 9.72 -15.02 -20.79
CA GLU A 68 9.46 -16.27 -21.53
C GLU A 68 9.61 -17.49 -20.63
N GLN A 69 10.62 -17.49 -19.75
CA GLN A 69 10.83 -18.56 -18.78
C GLN A 69 9.70 -18.66 -17.75
N ILE A 70 9.11 -17.53 -17.32
CA ILE A 70 7.93 -17.51 -16.43
C ILE A 70 6.70 -18.02 -17.18
N LYS A 71 6.46 -17.53 -18.40
CA LYS A 71 5.31 -17.95 -19.23
C LYS A 71 5.32 -19.47 -19.48
N ASN A 72 6.50 -20.03 -19.72
CA ASN A 72 6.70 -21.45 -19.93
C ASN A 72 6.83 -22.26 -18.62
N LYS A 73 6.62 -21.63 -17.45
CA LYS A 73 6.70 -22.24 -16.11
C LYS A 73 8.06 -22.88 -15.78
N ILE A 74 9.12 -22.43 -16.44
CA ILE A 74 10.51 -22.87 -16.20
C ILE A 74 11.08 -22.14 -14.98
N LEU A 75 10.75 -20.86 -14.83
CA LEU A 75 11.04 -20.05 -13.67
C LEU A 75 9.74 -19.75 -12.94
N VAL A 76 9.73 -19.93 -11.63
CA VAL A 76 8.61 -19.52 -10.76
C VAL A 76 9.14 -18.46 -9.82
N LEU A 77 8.48 -17.31 -9.80
CA LEU A 77 8.77 -16.22 -8.86
C LEU A 77 8.16 -16.56 -7.49
N GLU A 78 8.85 -16.19 -6.41
CA GLU A 78 8.23 -16.12 -5.09
C GLU A 78 7.16 -15.03 -5.10
N LYS A 79 6.26 -15.05 -4.11
CA LYS A 79 5.15 -14.09 -4.07
C LYS A 79 5.63 -12.64 -3.92
N ASP A 80 6.78 -12.41 -3.30
CA ASP A 80 7.39 -11.09 -3.11
C ASP A 80 8.42 -10.74 -4.20
N GLU A 81 8.35 -11.39 -5.36
CA GLU A 81 9.29 -11.18 -6.45
C GLU A 81 8.59 -10.81 -7.75
N GLU A 82 9.21 -9.90 -8.51
CA GLU A 82 8.76 -9.48 -9.83
C GLU A 82 9.94 -9.36 -10.80
N ILE A 83 9.65 -9.22 -12.10
CA ILE A 83 10.67 -8.83 -13.07
C ILE A 83 10.64 -7.31 -13.24
N ARG A 84 11.76 -6.66 -12.94
CA ARG A 84 11.95 -5.23 -13.15
C ARG A 84 13.17 -5.06 -14.04
N ASN A 85 12.99 -4.46 -15.21
CA ASN A 85 14.05 -4.26 -16.22
C ASN A 85 14.78 -5.56 -16.62
N GLY A 86 14.03 -6.65 -16.81
CA GLY A 86 14.60 -7.95 -17.23
C GLY A 86 15.43 -8.66 -16.16
N VAL A 87 15.33 -8.25 -14.89
CA VAL A 87 15.99 -8.89 -13.74
C VAL A 87 14.97 -9.24 -12.67
N LYS A 88 15.19 -10.37 -12.02
CA LYS A 88 14.45 -10.79 -10.84
C LYS A 88 14.68 -9.79 -9.70
N TYR A 89 13.62 -9.15 -9.25
CA TYR A 89 13.61 -8.13 -8.21
C TYR A 89 12.76 -8.60 -7.03
N LYS A 90 13.32 -8.58 -5.83
CA LYS A 90 12.59 -8.88 -4.60
C LYS A 90 12.07 -7.56 -4.02
N LEU A 91 10.77 -7.49 -3.82
CA LEU A 91 10.08 -6.31 -3.28
C LEU A 91 10.69 -5.92 -1.93
N ASN A 92 10.97 -4.64 -1.76
CA ASN A 92 11.60 -4.13 -0.54
C ASN A 92 10.65 -3.16 0.15
N LYS A 93 10.16 -3.57 1.33
CA LYS A 93 9.23 -2.78 2.16
C LYS A 93 9.69 -1.38 2.56
N ASN A 94 10.98 -1.06 2.40
CA ASN A 94 11.50 0.29 2.66
C ASN A 94 11.20 1.25 1.50
N TYR A 95 10.73 0.77 0.35
CA TYR A 95 10.21 1.59 -0.74
C TYR A 95 8.69 1.55 -0.72
N GLU A 96 8.04 2.72 -0.77
CA GLU A 96 6.59 2.84 -0.63
C GLU A 96 5.84 2.05 -1.72
N GLU A 97 6.26 2.14 -2.98
CA GLU A 97 5.64 1.41 -4.09
C GLU A 97 5.68 -0.11 -3.89
N ASP A 98 6.78 -0.63 -3.37
CA ASP A 98 6.95 -2.06 -3.08
C ASP A 98 6.14 -2.46 -1.85
N LEU A 99 6.09 -1.61 -0.81
CA LEU A 99 5.28 -1.85 0.38
C LEU A 99 3.79 -1.95 0.02
N ILE A 100 3.29 -1.06 -0.84
CA ILE A 100 1.92 -1.12 -1.35
C ILE A 100 1.66 -2.47 -2.03
N LYS A 101 2.55 -2.91 -2.92
CA LYS A 101 2.43 -4.23 -3.56
C LYS A 101 2.45 -5.37 -2.55
N LEU A 102 3.35 -5.33 -1.57
CA LEU A 102 3.45 -6.35 -0.53
C LEU A 102 2.16 -6.44 0.31
N VAL A 103 1.51 -5.31 0.60
CA VAL A 103 0.21 -5.26 1.29
C VAL A 103 -0.90 -5.84 0.40
N GLU A 104 -0.94 -5.49 -0.89
CA GLU A 104 -1.92 -6.02 -1.85
C GLU A 104 -1.79 -7.54 -2.07
N LEU A 105 -0.57 -8.05 -1.98
CA LEU A 105 -0.26 -9.48 -2.04
C LEU A 105 -0.55 -10.21 -0.70
N GLY A 106 -0.92 -9.48 0.35
CA GLY A 106 -1.17 -10.02 1.69
C GLY A 106 0.08 -10.53 2.40
N LEU A 107 1.26 -10.04 2.02
CA LEU A 107 2.56 -10.45 2.56
C LEU A 107 3.04 -9.52 3.69
N GLU A 108 2.60 -8.27 3.67
CA GLU A 108 2.87 -7.28 4.70
C GLU A 108 1.56 -6.66 5.20
N LYS A 109 1.61 -6.08 6.41
CA LYS A 109 0.51 -5.31 6.97
C LYS A 109 0.91 -3.84 7.02
N LEU A 110 -0.04 -3.00 6.63
CA LEU A 110 0.08 -1.57 6.85
C LEU A 110 -0.17 -1.25 8.33
N ASP A 111 0.41 -0.16 8.84
CA ASP A 111 0.05 0.37 10.14
C ASP A 111 -1.46 0.67 10.19
N GLU A 112 -2.11 0.35 11.30
CA GLU A 112 -3.56 0.50 11.44
C GLU A 112 -4.01 1.97 11.31
N ARG A 113 -3.11 2.93 11.55
CA ARG A 113 -3.35 4.37 11.41
C ARG A 113 -3.08 4.90 10.01
N GLN A 114 -2.70 4.04 9.07
CA GLN A 114 -2.41 4.40 7.69
C GLN A 114 -3.43 3.77 6.72
N LYS A 115 -3.50 4.31 5.51
CA LYS A 115 -4.33 3.82 4.42
C LYS A 115 -3.62 3.99 3.07
N ILE A 116 -3.96 3.13 2.12
CA ILE A 116 -3.54 3.28 0.72
C ILE A 116 -4.57 4.18 0.03
N VAL A 117 -4.10 5.26 -0.58
CA VAL A 117 -4.92 6.21 -1.34
C VAL A 117 -4.52 6.15 -2.80
N ILE A 118 -5.50 6.31 -3.69
CA ILE A 118 -5.27 6.38 -5.14
C ILE A 118 -5.50 7.83 -5.56
N ASN A 119 -4.50 8.44 -6.19
CA ASN A 119 -4.63 9.78 -6.76
C ASN A 119 -5.41 9.76 -8.09
N ASP A 120 -5.73 10.94 -8.63
CA ASP A 120 -6.50 11.06 -9.88
C ASP A 120 -5.80 10.43 -11.10
N ASP A 121 -4.47 10.34 -11.07
CA ASP A 121 -3.65 9.68 -12.10
C ASP A 121 -3.56 8.15 -11.92
N GLY A 122 -4.25 7.57 -10.93
CA GLY A 122 -4.25 6.15 -10.62
C GLY A 122 -3.03 5.65 -9.84
N ARG A 123 -2.11 6.53 -9.44
CA ARG A 123 -0.97 6.20 -8.58
C ARG A 123 -1.41 6.01 -7.15
N LYS A 124 -0.91 4.94 -6.53
CA LYS A 124 -1.16 4.61 -5.13
C LYS A 124 -0.07 5.18 -4.25
N TYR A 125 -0.44 5.70 -3.09
CA TYR A 125 0.49 6.18 -2.07
C TYR A 125 -0.04 5.86 -0.67
N ILE A 126 0.83 5.85 0.33
CA ILE A 126 0.45 5.63 1.72
C ILE A 126 0.19 6.99 2.38
N SER A 127 -0.96 7.10 3.06
CA SER A 127 -1.33 8.30 3.79
C SER A 127 -1.81 7.95 5.19
N SER A 128 -1.67 8.87 6.14
CA SER A 128 -2.27 8.73 7.45
C SER A 128 -3.79 8.81 7.34
N LYS A 129 -4.49 8.00 8.14
CA LYS A 129 -5.93 8.17 8.37
C LYS A 129 -6.19 9.51 9.02
N SER A 130 -7.31 10.14 8.66
CA SER A 130 -7.81 11.32 9.34
C SER A 130 -8.19 11.01 10.78
N TYR A 131 -8.22 12.01 11.65
CA TYR A 131 -8.69 11.85 13.03
C TYR A 131 -10.12 11.30 13.10
N GLU A 132 -10.98 11.62 12.13
CA GLU A 132 -12.33 11.08 12.05
C GLU A 132 -12.33 9.57 11.75
N GLU A 133 -11.52 9.13 10.79
CA GLU A 133 -11.34 7.71 10.48
C GLU A 133 -10.76 6.95 11.68
N LEU A 134 -9.71 7.49 12.30
CA LEU A 134 -9.11 6.92 13.50
C LEU A 134 -10.13 6.77 14.63
N PHE A 135 -11.03 7.74 14.81
CA PHE A 135 -12.06 7.68 15.84
C PHE A 135 -13.16 6.64 15.50
N LYS A 136 -13.65 6.62 14.26
CA LYS A 136 -14.65 5.64 13.80
C LYS A 136 -14.16 4.20 13.91
N GLU A 137 -12.87 3.99 13.69
CA GLU A 137 -12.22 2.68 13.80
C GLU A 137 -11.74 2.37 15.22
N SER A 138 -12.05 3.21 16.21
CA SER A 138 -11.64 3.02 17.62
C SER A 138 -10.11 2.95 17.84
N LEU A 139 -9.33 3.60 16.98
CA LEU A 139 -7.86 3.69 17.05
C LEU A 139 -7.37 4.88 17.90
N ILE A 140 -8.28 5.79 18.24
CA ILE A 140 -8.11 6.89 19.19
C ILE A 140 -9.35 7.01 20.08
N THR A 141 -9.18 7.61 21.24
CA THR A 141 -10.26 7.88 22.20
C THR A 141 -11.11 9.09 21.80
N ALA A 142 -12.30 9.19 22.40
CA ALA A 142 -13.14 10.38 22.25
C ALA A 142 -12.45 11.65 22.77
N GLU A 143 -11.64 11.53 23.83
CA GLU A 143 -10.87 12.65 24.38
C GLU A 143 -9.83 13.16 23.37
N GLU A 144 -9.05 12.26 22.77
CA GLU A 144 -8.05 12.61 21.74
C GLU A 144 -8.72 13.27 20.51
N TYR A 145 -9.85 12.72 20.06
CA TYR A 145 -10.61 13.30 18.95
C TYR A 145 -11.14 14.70 19.30
N ASN A 146 -11.72 14.87 20.48
CA ASN A 146 -12.22 16.17 20.94
C ASN A 146 -11.10 17.21 21.05
N ASN A 147 -9.93 16.82 21.57
CA ASN A 147 -8.75 17.69 21.63
C ASN A 147 -8.31 18.13 20.23
N TYR A 148 -8.31 17.22 19.25
CA TYR A 148 -8.03 17.57 17.85
C TYR A 148 -9.05 18.60 17.31
N ILE A 149 -10.35 18.37 17.50
CA ILE A 149 -11.39 19.31 17.04
C ILE A 149 -11.25 20.68 17.70
N ILE A 150 -10.96 20.73 19.01
CA ILE A 150 -10.69 21.97 19.73
C ILE A 150 -9.48 22.69 19.11
N SER A 151 -8.39 21.98 18.81
CA SER A 151 -7.19 22.55 18.21
C SER A 151 -7.44 23.14 16.82
N GLN A 152 -8.25 22.47 15.99
CA GLN A 152 -8.62 22.98 14.66
C GLN A 152 -9.47 24.26 14.79
N ARG A 153 -10.46 24.25 15.70
CA ARG A 153 -11.28 25.43 15.99
C ARG A 153 -10.44 26.60 16.51
N GLN A 154 -9.47 26.32 17.38
CA GLN A 154 -8.51 27.32 17.89
C GLN A 154 -7.61 27.89 16.79
N GLY A 155 -7.17 27.06 15.85
CA GLY A 155 -6.46 27.52 14.66
C GLY A 155 -7.31 28.50 13.83
N GLU A 156 -8.59 28.21 13.64
CA GLU A 156 -9.51 29.12 12.95
C GLU A 156 -9.81 30.40 13.75
N TYR A 157 -9.83 30.34 15.09
CA TYR A 157 -10.00 31.53 15.94
C TYR A 157 -8.85 32.53 15.77
N SER A 158 -7.65 32.06 15.43
CA SER A 158 -6.50 32.96 15.17
C SER A 158 -6.66 33.82 13.91
N GLN A 159 -7.61 33.50 13.02
CA GLN A 159 -7.82 34.18 11.73
C GLN A 159 -9.20 34.87 11.59
N ASN A 160 -10.16 34.62 12.49
CA ASN A 160 -11.50 35.21 12.42
C ASN A 160 -11.87 35.92 13.73
N LEU A 161 -11.90 37.26 13.70
CA LEU A 161 -12.27 38.14 14.81
C LEU A 161 -13.58 37.69 15.48
N ASP A 162 -13.51 37.28 16.74
CA ASP A 162 -14.62 36.76 17.57
C ASP A 162 -15.93 37.56 17.47
N GLY A 163 -15.86 38.86 17.18
CA GLY A 163 -17.03 39.72 16.96
C GLY A 163 -17.93 39.29 15.80
N VAL A 164 -17.39 38.82 14.67
CA VAL A 164 -18.20 38.44 13.49
C VAL A 164 -18.93 37.12 13.73
N ARG A 165 -18.29 36.18 14.43
CA ARG A 165 -18.91 34.88 14.80
C ARG A 165 -20.02 35.08 15.83
N ALA A 166 -19.79 35.94 16.82
CA ALA A 166 -20.79 36.29 17.80
C ALA A 166 -22.04 36.91 17.13
N GLU A 167 -21.86 37.74 16.10
CA GLU A 167 -22.97 38.37 15.35
C GLU A 167 -23.72 37.36 14.46
N LEU A 168 -23.02 36.39 13.87
CA LEU A 168 -23.66 35.31 13.10
C LEU A 168 -24.48 34.36 14.00
N VAL A 169 -23.96 34.01 15.18
CA VAL A 169 -24.70 33.19 16.15
C VAL A 169 -25.96 33.90 16.63
N ASP A 170 -25.88 35.21 16.91
CA ASP A 170 -27.06 36.01 17.27
C ASP A 170 -28.09 36.02 16.14
N SER A 171 -27.66 36.11 14.87
CA SER A 171 -28.56 36.07 13.71
C SER A 171 -29.32 34.75 13.61
N VAL A 172 -28.64 33.62 13.81
CA VAL A 172 -29.27 32.28 13.83
C VAL A 172 -30.24 32.15 15.00
N LEU A 173 -29.84 32.56 16.20
CA LEU A 173 -30.70 32.48 17.39
C LEU A 173 -31.94 33.37 17.27
N ASN A 174 -31.81 34.58 16.70
CA ASN A 174 -32.95 35.45 16.42
C ASN A 174 -33.91 34.86 15.38
N ASN A 175 -33.38 34.15 14.37
CA ASN A 175 -34.20 33.47 13.37
C ASN A 175 -34.97 32.28 13.98
N LEU A 176 -34.35 31.52 14.88
CA LEU A 176 -35.02 30.46 15.63
C LEU A 176 -36.07 31.02 16.60
N ALA A 177 -35.78 32.16 17.24
CA ALA A 177 -36.73 32.85 18.11
C ALA A 177 -37.99 33.31 17.36
N SER A 178 -37.82 33.89 16.17
CA SER A 178 -38.93 34.38 15.34
C SER A 178 -39.78 33.25 14.74
N GLN A 179 -39.21 32.06 14.57
CA GLN A 179 -39.94 30.84 14.22
C GLN A 179 -40.63 30.17 15.42
N GLY A 180 -40.50 30.71 16.63
CA GLY A 180 -41.08 30.14 17.85
C GLY A 180 -40.39 28.85 18.30
N LEU A 181 -39.16 28.59 17.83
CA LEU A 181 -38.40 27.38 18.12
C LEU A 181 -37.55 27.48 19.40
N LEU A 182 -37.54 28.66 20.05
CA LEU A 182 -36.91 28.86 21.35
C LEU A 182 -37.96 28.95 22.46
N THR A 183 -37.62 28.40 23.62
CA THR A 183 -38.42 28.58 24.85
C THR A 183 -38.34 30.02 25.34
N GLU A 184 -39.28 30.45 26.19
CA GLU A 184 -39.27 31.79 26.78
C GLU A 184 -38.01 32.05 27.62
N GLU A 185 -37.50 31.03 28.31
CA GLU A 185 -36.22 31.12 29.04
C GLU A 185 -35.05 31.34 28.09
N GLN A 186 -35.01 30.64 26.95
CA GLN A 186 -33.97 30.79 25.94
C GLN A 186 -34.03 32.16 25.25
N LYS A 187 -35.23 32.71 25.01
CA LYS A 187 -35.41 34.07 24.48
C LYS A 187 -34.91 35.11 25.47
N ALA A 188 -35.23 34.98 26.76
CA ALA A 188 -34.75 35.90 27.79
C ALA A 188 -33.22 35.87 27.93
N GLN A 189 -32.60 34.70 27.81
CA GLN A 189 -31.13 34.55 27.80
C GLN A 189 -30.51 35.20 26.55
N LEU A 190 -31.13 35.03 25.38
CA LEU A 190 -30.68 35.67 24.13
C LEU A 190 -30.75 37.19 24.22
N GLU A 191 -31.85 37.75 24.72
CA GLU A 191 -31.99 39.19 24.94
C GLU A 191 -30.92 39.72 25.90
N SER A 192 -30.69 39.02 27.02
CA SER A 192 -29.65 39.41 27.99
C SER A 192 -28.24 39.43 27.37
N LEU A 193 -27.93 38.47 26.50
CA LEU A 193 -26.66 38.41 25.79
C LEU A 193 -26.51 39.56 24.79
N GLN A 194 -27.58 39.91 24.07
CA GLN A 194 -27.59 41.04 23.14
C GLN A 194 -27.40 42.37 23.87
N THR A 195 -28.12 42.59 24.98
CA THR A 195 -27.98 43.79 25.81
C THR A 195 -26.55 43.96 26.31
N LYS A 196 -25.96 42.92 26.91
CA LYS A 196 -24.57 42.97 27.39
C LYS A 196 -23.58 43.27 26.26
N ARG A 197 -23.84 42.77 25.05
CA ARG A 197 -22.96 43.05 23.91
C ARG A 197 -23.02 44.51 23.48
N GLU A 198 -24.21 45.10 23.43
CA GLU A 198 -24.37 46.52 23.09
C GLU A 198 -23.78 47.44 24.18
N GLU A 199 -23.91 47.05 25.45
CA GLU A 199 -23.22 47.72 26.58
C GLU A 199 -21.69 47.72 26.37
N ILE A 200 -21.10 46.56 26.05
CA ILE A 200 -19.66 46.43 25.79
C ILE A 200 -19.24 47.26 24.58
N LYS A 201 -20.01 47.25 23.48
CA LYS A 201 -19.71 48.05 22.27
C LYS A 201 -19.76 49.56 22.55
N THR A 202 -20.63 49.98 23.46
CA THR A 202 -20.78 51.39 23.87
C THR A 202 -19.66 51.82 24.79
N GLU A 203 -19.28 50.98 25.76
CA GLU A 203 -18.21 51.24 26.73
C GLU A 203 -16.82 51.17 26.07
N TYR A 204 -16.64 50.26 25.11
CA TYR A 204 -15.39 50.01 24.41
C TYR A 204 -15.59 50.13 22.88
N PRO A 205 -15.80 51.36 22.37
CA PRO A 205 -15.98 51.58 20.93
C PRO A 205 -14.71 51.15 20.18
N LYS A 206 -14.89 50.51 19.00
CA LYS A 206 -13.77 50.17 18.12
C LYS A 206 -12.98 51.44 17.79
N GLN A 207 -11.68 51.42 18.07
CA GLN A 207 -10.77 52.46 17.60
C GLN A 207 -10.50 52.21 16.10
N SER A 208 -10.82 53.21 15.29
CA SER A 208 -10.63 53.23 13.84
C SER A 208 -9.16 53.21 13.43
#